data_AF-A0A9J6RK26-F1
#
_entry.id   AF-A0A9J6RK26-F1
#
_cell.length_a   1.000
_cell.length_b   1.000
_cell.length_c   1.000
_cell.angle_alpha   90.00
_cell.angle_beta   90.00
_cell.angle_gamma   90.00
#
_symmetry.space_group_name_H-M   'P 1'
#
loop_
_entity.id
_entity.type
_entity.pdbx_description
1 polymer ?
#
loop_
_entity_poly.entity_id
_entity_poly.type
_entity_poly.pdbx_seq_one_letter_code
_entity_poly.pdbx_strand_id
1 'polypeptide(L)'
;MIFSLPDDLDSDTLAELITAIHESLDELEPALEHLAAHPQDDEQLNALFRNLHTIKGNLRMCMLSPFSDYVHGLEESVSEVREGRLSFNKLFTATYILALDQLRYHLDLLQQQSACDTAALTAIGERFLAIARCGHSPAAQESIQQLFMELETGDINTSHPAICATLADDSEASLPQQQLLFFRASAEQLALKISGNPALYQQMVELAEAALPHLPSDIDSQQLVAAIYMHDLGMDTAAGEQAQALDQHPYTAYHYLLKQQGWQLAAELCLQHHEKWDGSGYPQQLQKKNIHMGAQLIAALDYFFAQQALYPHLACAQASINALIACNRELGLSFSLAVIHALNLAVKQVYLSHKIPPLSAA
;
A
#
# COMPACT_ATOMS: atom_id res chain seq x y z
N MET A 1 2.00 2.18 22.48
CA MET A 1 0.63 2.48 22.98
C MET A 1 0.04 1.17 23.48
N ILE A 2 -0.72 1.16 24.57
CA ILE A 2 -1.38 -0.09 25.03
C ILE A 2 -2.54 -0.36 24.08
N PHE A 3 -2.51 -1.49 23.38
CA PHE A 3 -3.60 -1.90 22.48
C PHE A 3 -4.89 -2.16 23.25
N SER A 4 -5.99 -1.56 22.80
CA SER A 4 -7.34 -1.88 23.27
C SER A 4 -8.03 -2.81 22.28
N LEU A 5 -8.58 -3.92 22.77
CA LEU A 5 -9.41 -4.82 21.97
C LEU A 5 -10.61 -4.06 21.36
N PRO A 6 -11.06 -4.42 20.15
CA PRO A 6 -12.30 -3.89 19.59
C PRO A 6 -13.49 -4.19 20.51
N ASP A 7 -14.42 -3.22 20.67
CA ASP A 7 -15.58 -3.35 21.57
C ASP A 7 -16.51 -4.53 21.23
N ASP A 8 -16.47 -5.02 19.99
CA ASP A 8 -17.32 -6.10 19.47
C ASP A 8 -16.66 -7.50 19.52
N LEU A 9 -15.41 -7.63 20.00
CA LEU A 9 -14.70 -8.91 20.08
C LEU A 9 -14.83 -9.49 21.49
N ASP A 10 -15.61 -10.57 21.64
CA ASP A 10 -15.77 -11.25 22.93
C ASP A 10 -14.57 -12.16 23.26
N SER A 11 -14.45 -12.56 24.53
CA SER A 11 -13.32 -13.35 25.01
C SER A 11 -13.26 -14.76 24.42
N ASP A 12 -14.42 -15.33 24.05
CA ASP A 12 -14.51 -16.69 23.53
C ASP A 12 -14.04 -16.72 22.06
N THR A 13 -14.50 -15.77 21.24
CA THR A 13 -14.04 -15.61 19.85
C THR A 13 -12.56 -15.27 19.77
N LEU A 14 -12.04 -14.44 20.69
CA LEU A 14 -10.60 -14.17 20.78
C LEU A 14 -9.81 -15.45 21.11
N ALA A 15 -10.29 -16.28 22.03
CA ALA A 15 -9.62 -17.53 22.38
C ALA A 15 -9.63 -18.55 21.24
N GLU A 16 -10.74 -18.68 20.51
CA GLU A 16 -10.84 -19.52 19.32
C GLU A 16 -9.89 -19.04 18.21
N LEU A 17 -9.85 -17.72 17.96
CA LEU A 17 -8.93 -17.11 16.99
C LEU A 17 -7.47 -17.42 17.33
N ILE A 18 -7.06 -17.14 18.56
CA ILE A 18 -5.67 -17.34 19.01
C ILE A 18 -5.29 -18.82 18.92
N THR A 19 -6.20 -19.72 19.29
CA THR A 19 -5.98 -21.17 19.13
C THR A 19 -5.75 -21.55 17.66
N ALA A 20 -6.60 -21.09 16.75
CA ALA A 20 -6.45 -21.36 15.32
C ALA A 20 -5.15 -20.80 14.72
N ILE A 21 -4.71 -19.62 15.20
CA ILE A 21 -3.43 -19.04 14.78
C ILE A 21 -2.26 -19.86 15.34
N HIS A 22 -2.30 -20.29 16.60
CA HIS A 22 -1.24 -21.14 17.17
C HIS A 22 -1.10 -22.47 16.42
N GLU A 23 -2.21 -23.13 16.08
CA GLU A 23 -2.17 -24.34 15.23
C GLU A 23 -1.50 -24.06 13.88
N SER A 24 -1.83 -22.93 13.24
CA SER A 24 -1.21 -22.53 11.98
C SER A 24 0.29 -22.24 12.14
N LEU A 25 0.71 -21.64 13.25
CA LEU A 25 2.11 -21.35 13.54
C LEU A 25 2.91 -22.64 13.81
N ASP A 26 2.31 -23.63 14.48
CA ASP A 26 2.92 -24.96 14.70
C ASP A 26 3.20 -25.68 13.36
N GLU A 27 2.36 -25.47 12.35
CA GLU A 27 2.58 -26.00 11.00
C GLU A 27 3.71 -25.29 10.25
N LEU A 28 4.04 -24.03 10.60
CA LEU A 28 5.06 -23.24 9.91
C LEU A 28 6.49 -23.60 10.33
N GLU A 29 6.72 -23.96 11.59
CA GLU A 29 8.04 -24.32 12.10
C GLU A 29 8.77 -25.41 11.27
N PRO A 30 8.18 -26.61 11.04
CA PRO A 30 8.84 -27.64 10.26
C PRO A 30 9.06 -27.23 8.79
N ALA A 31 8.17 -26.40 8.24
CA ALA A 31 8.34 -25.87 6.89
C ALA A 31 9.53 -24.91 6.80
N LEU A 32 9.74 -24.04 7.80
CA LEU A 32 10.88 -23.13 7.87
C LEU A 32 12.21 -23.88 8.02
N GLU A 33 12.24 -24.92 8.85
CA GLU A 33 13.42 -25.79 8.99
C GLU A 33 13.77 -26.48 7.67
N HIS A 34 12.77 -27.00 6.96
CA HIS A 34 12.98 -27.60 5.63
C HIS A 34 13.48 -26.58 4.62
N LEU A 35 12.89 -25.38 4.58
CA LEU A 35 13.32 -24.28 3.71
C LEU A 35 14.74 -23.80 4.00
N ALA A 36 15.23 -23.94 5.24
CA ALA A 36 16.63 -23.65 5.57
C ALA A 36 17.63 -24.60 4.88
N ALA A 37 17.22 -25.86 4.68
CA ALA A 37 18.01 -26.86 3.96
C ALA A 37 17.75 -26.85 2.45
N HIS A 38 16.53 -26.50 2.03
CA HIS A 38 16.05 -26.51 0.65
C HIS A 38 15.35 -25.18 0.30
N PRO A 39 16.09 -24.06 0.12
CA PRO A 39 15.50 -22.73 -0.03
C PRO A 39 14.66 -22.49 -1.30
N GLN A 40 14.70 -23.42 -2.25
CA GLN A 40 13.99 -23.37 -3.54
C GLN A 40 12.88 -24.43 -3.61
N ASP A 41 12.43 -24.97 -2.48
CA ASP A 41 11.29 -25.87 -2.44
C ASP A 41 9.98 -25.08 -2.58
N ASP A 42 9.50 -24.99 -3.82
CA ASP A 42 8.27 -24.25 -4.16
C ASP A 42 7.03 -24.78 -3.40
N GLU A 43 6.97 -26.07 -3.07
CA GLU A 43 5.83 -26.63 -2.34
C GLU A 43 5.78 -26.05 -0.93
N GLN A 44 6.93 -26.04 -0.24
CA GLN A 44 7.06 -25.51 1.11
C GLN A 44 6.94 -23.98 1.15
N LEU A 45 7.50 -23.26 0.17
CA LEU A 45 7.32 -21.80 0.06
C LEU A 45 5.84 -21.43 -0.14
N ASN A 46 5.12 -22.16 -0.99
CA ASN A 46 3.70 -21.92 -1.19
C ASN A 46 2.86 -22.31 0.03
N ALA A 47 3.25 -23.35 0.79
CA ALA A 47 2.60 -23.70 2.05
C ALA A 47 2.78 -22.59 3.10
N LEU A 48 4.01 -22.11 3.29
CA LEU A 48 4.35 -21.00 4.17
C LEU A 48 3.53 -19.75 3.81
N PHE A 49 3.50 -19.35 2.53
CA PHE A 49 2.72 -18.20 2.06
C PHE A 49 1.22 -18.35 2.33
N ARG A 50 0.62 -19.51 2.05
CA ARG A 50 -0.83 -19.75 2.30
C ARG A 50 -1.19 -19.68 3.78
N ASN A 51 -0.34 -20.23 4.66
CA ASN A 51 -0.56 -20.19 6.10
C ASN A 51 -0.48 -18.76 6.63
N LEU A 52 0.54 -17.98 6.22
CA LEU A 52 0.64 -16.56 6.59
C LEU A 52 -0.55 -15.74 6.07
N HIS A 53 -0.97 -15.96 4.83
CA HIS A 53 -2.14 -15.31 4.24
C HIS A 53 -3.42 -15.60 5.03
N THR A 54 -3.57 -16.83 5.51
CA THR A 54 -4.71 -17.27 6.33
C THR A 54 -4.67 -16.64 7.71
N ILE A 55 -3.52 -16.64 8.38
CA ILE A 55 -3.30 -15.96 9.67
C ILE A 55 -3.62 -14.46 9.53
N LYS A 56 -3.10 -13.80 8.50
CA LYS A 56 -3.39 -12.38 8.20
C LYS A 56 -4.88 -12.13 8.02
N GLY A 57 -5.56 -12.99 7.26
CA GLY A 57 -7.01 -12.92 7.03
C GLY A 57 -7.80 -13.01 8.33
N ASN A 58 -7.50 -14.01 9.17
CA ASN A 58 -8.14 -14.22 10.46
C ASN A 58 -7.96 -13.02 11.40
N LEU A 59 -6.73 -12.49 11.51
CA LEU A 59 -6.42 -11.29 12.31
C LEU A 59 -7.17 -10.05 11.82
N ARG A 60 -7.25 -9.87 10.49
CA ARG A 60 -7.96 -8.76 9.87
C ARG A 60 -9.47 -8.83 10.09
N MET A 61 -10.06 -10.02 10.05
CA MET A 61 -11.48 -10.23 10.33
C MET A 61 -11.85 -9.84 11.75
N CYS A 62 -10.95 -10.04 12.71
CA CYS A 62 -11.12 -9.63 14.10
C CYS A 62 -10.61 -8.20 14.40
N MET A 63 -10.28 -7.42 13.35
CA MET A 63 -9.83 -6.02 13.45
C MET A 63 -8.56 -5.84 14.33
N LEU A 64 -7.70 -6.85 14.39
CA LEU A 64 -6.42 -6.81 15.10
C LEU A 64 -5.33 -6.22 14.20
N SER A 65 -5.50 -4.96 13.79
CA SER A 65 -4.65 -4.32 12.77
C SER A 65 -3.14 -4.42 13.03
N PRO A 66 -2.61 -4.13 14.25
CA PRO A 66 -1.16 -4.24 14.48
C PRO A 66 -0.60 -5.64 14.24
N PHE A 67 -1.40 -6.68 14.49
CA PHE A 67 -1.02 -8.06 14.24
C PHE A 67 -1.17 -8.42 12.75
N SER A 68 -2.23 -7.93 12.10
CA SER A 68 -2.44 -8.13 10.67
C SER A 68 -1.32 -7.46 9.83
N ASP A 69 -0.93 -6.25 10.20
CA ASP A 69 0.17 -5.50 9.55
C ASP A 69 1.53 -6.18 9.77
N TYR A 70 1.75 -6.72 10.98
CA TYR A 70 2.91 -7.55 11.30
C TYR A 70 3.02 -8.77 10.35
N VAL A 71 1.94 -9.54 10.24
CA VAL A 71 1.90 -10.74 9.40
C VAL A 71 1.96 -10.38 7.91
N HIS A 72 1.42 -9.24 7.51
CA HIS A 72 1.57 -8.76 6.14
C HIS A 72 3.04 -8.56 5.75
N GLY A 73 3.86 -7.95 6.62
CA GLY A 73 5.28 -7.80 6.35
C GLY A 73 6.01 -9.13 6.17
N LEU A 74 5.69 -10.10 7.04
CA LEU A 74 6.17 -11.47 6.92
C LEU A 74 5.78 -12.12 5.59
N GLU A 75 4.48 -12.07 5.22
CA GLU A 75 3.95 -12.62 3.97
C GLU A 75 4.61 -12.01 2.73
N GLU A 76 4.82 -10.69 2.72
CA GLU A 76 5.46 -9.98 1.61
C GLU A 76 6.90 -10.46 1.41
N SER A 77 7.65 -10.64 2.52
CA SER A 77 9.02 -11.15 2.46
C SER A 77 9.10 -12.57 1.89
N VAL A 78 8.07 -13.41 2.12
CA VAL A 78 7.97 -14.75 1.52
C VAL A 78 7.57 -14.67 0.05
N SER A 79 6.72 -13.71 -0.34
CA SER A 79 6.38 -13.47 -1.75
C SER A 79 7.62 -13.17 -2.57
N GLU A 80 8.49 -12.30 -2.07
CA GLU A 80 9.77 -11.97 -2.69
C GLU A 80 10.71 -13.17 -2.82
N VAL A 81 10.69 -14.11 -1.87
CA VAL A 81 11.44 -15.37 -2.00
C VAL A 81 10.86 -16.24 -3.12
N ARG A 82 9.53 -16.36 -3.22
CA ARG A 82 8.86 -17.12 -4.29
C ARG A 82 9.17 -16.55 -5.67
N GLU A 83 9.32 -15.24 -5.77
CA GLU A 83 9.67 -14.55 -7.01
C GLU A 83 11.18 -14.56 -7.29
N GLY A 84 11.98 -15.22 -6.46
CA GLY A 84 13.43 -15.35 -6.62
C GLY A 84 14.17 -14.03 -6.39
N ARG A 85 13.56 -13.08 -5.67
CA ARG A 85 14.14 -11.78 -5.30
C ARG A 85 14.70 -11.75 -3.88
N LEU A 86 14.34 -12.70 -3.03
CA LEU A 86 15.01 -12.98 -1.75
C LEU A 86 15.41 -14.45 -1.65
N SER A 87 16.38 -14.75 -0.78
CA SER A 87 16.80 -16.12 -0.50
C SER A 87 16.49 -16.49 0.96
N PHE A 88 15.85 -17.64 1.18
CA PHE A 88 15.72 -18.25 2.52
C PHE A 88 17.07 -18.82 3.01
N ASN A 89 18.01 -17.93 3.35
CA ASN A 89 19.29 -18.32 3.92
C ASN A 89 19.15 -18.59 5.43
N LYS A 90 20.16 -19.23 6.05
CA LYS A 90 20.14 -19.62 7.46
C LYS A 90 19.81 -18.48 8.42
N LEU A 91 20.35 -17.29 8.16
CA LEU A 91 20.12 -16.13 8.99
C LEU A 91 18.67 -15.65 8.85
N PHE A 92 18.15 -15.60 7.62
CA PHE A 92 16.77 -15.21 7.37
C PHE A 92 15.79 -16.20 8.01
N THR A 93 16.03 -17.51 7.90
CA THR A 93 15.24 -18.51 8.63
C THR A 93 15.24 -18.27 10.13
N ALA A 94 16.42 -18.07 10.75
CA ALA A 94 16.51 -17.84 12.18
C ALA A 94 15.76 -16.56 12.62
N THR A 95 15.86 -15.50 11.81
CA THR A 95 15.12 -14.24 12.01
C THR A 95 13.61 -14.48 11.93
N TYR A 96 13.17 -15.30 10.98
CA TYR A 96 11.77 -15.63 10.75
C TYR A 96 11.18 -16.43 11.92
N ILE A 97 11.93 -17.40 12.46
CA ILE A 97 11.52 -18.19 13.63
C ILE A 97 11.32 -17.25 14.83
N LEU A 98 12.30 -16.39 15.12
CA LEU A 98 12.18 -15.42 16.21
C LEU A 98 10.99 -14.46 16.02
N ALA A 99 10.67 -14.09 14.79
CA ALA A 99 9.52 -13.28 14.48
C ALA A 99 8.20 -14.02 14.77
N LEU A 100 8.06 -15.28 14.33
CA LEU A 100 6.89 -16.08 14.68
C LEU A 100 6.74 -16.29 16.19
N ASP A 101 7.85 -16.44 16.93
CA ASP A 101 7.84 -16.49 18.39
C ASP A 101 7.34 -15.19 19.03
N GLN A 102 7.75 -14.03 18.51
CA GLN A 102 7.22 -12.73 18.96
C GLN A 102 5.72 -12.62 18.70
N LEU A 103 5.24 -13.09 17.54
CA LEU A 103 3.81 -13.10 17.25
C LEU A 103 3.04 -13.97 18.25
N ARG A 104 3.51 -15.19 18.54
CA ARG A 104 2.92 -16.07 19.58
C ARG A 104 2.89 -15.36 20.93
N TYR A 105 4.02 -14.81 21.36
CA TYR A 105 4.14 -14.13 22.65
C TYR A 105 3.14 -12.97 22.80
N HIS A 106 3.01 -12.13 21.77
CA HIS A 106 2.07 -11.00 21.82
C HIS A 106 0.59 -11.43 21.74
N LEU A 107 0.28 -12.54 21.07
CA LEU A 107 -1.06 -13.12 21.08
C LEU A 107 -1.41 -13.69 22.47
N ASP A 108 -0.47 -14.36 23.14
CA ASP A 108 -0.66 -14.85 24.51
C ASP A 108 -0.91 -13.69 25.50
N LEU A 109 -0.16 -12.59 25.37
CA LEU A 109 -0.39 -11.37 26.16
C LEU A 109 -1.79 -10.81 25.91
N LEU A 110 -2.24 -10.81 24.66
CA LEU A 110 -3.57 -10.35 24.28
C LEU A 110 -4.66 -11.24 24.91
N GLN A 111 -4.48 -12.57 24.88
CA GLN A 111 -5.41 -13.52 25.51
C GLN A 111 -5.51 -13.32 27.03
N GLN A 112 -4.38 -13.01 27.67
CA GLN A 112 -4.29 -12.73 29.10
C GLN A 112 -4.75 -11.31 29.48
N GLN A 113 -5.27 -10.53 28.52
CA GLN A 113 -5.67 -9.12 28.69
C GLN A 113 -4.55 -8.24 29.27
N SER A 114 -3.30 -8.60 28.97
CA SER A 114 -2.12 -7.88 29.39
C SER A 114 -1.75 -6.79 28.38
N ALA A 115 -0.98 -5.79 28.82
CA ALA A 115 -0.55 -4.72 27.93
C ALA A 115 0.32 -5.26 26.80
N CYS A 116 -0.13 -5.08 25.57
CA CYS A 116 0.62 -5.44 24.37
C CYS A 116 1.35 -4.20 23.82
N ASP A 117 2.66 -4.32 23.59
CA ASP A 117 3.43 -3.28 22.92
C ASP A 117 3.26 -3.38 21.40
N THR A 118 2.28 -2.65 20.88
CA THR A 118 2.02 -2.60 19.43
C THR A 118 3.07 -1.84 18.66
N ALA A 119 3.86 -0.98 19.29
CA ALA A 119 4.91 -0.24 18.59
C ALA A 119 6.03 -1.20 18.14
N ALA A 120 6.38 -2.16 19.00
CA ALA A 120 7.34 -3.21 18.66
C ALA A 120 6.84 -4.10 17.51
N LEU A 121 5.57 -4.53 17.56
CA LEU A 121 4.95 -5.29 16.48
C LEU A 121 4.98 -4.52 15.15
N THR A 122 4.51 -3.27 15.14
CA THR A 122 4.53 -2.44 13.92
C THR A 122 5.96 -2.27 13.39
N ALA A 123 6.93 -2.01 14.26
CA ALA A 123 8.33 -1.86 13.86
C ALA A 123 8.92 -3.13 13.22
N ILE A 124 8.61 -4.32 13.76
CA ILE A 124 9.07 -5.59 13.18
C ILE A 124 8.42 -5.83 11.82
N GLY A 125 7.11 -5.62 11.68
CA GLY A 125 6.40 -5.74 10.42
C GLY A 125 6.98 -4.82 9.33
N GLU A 126 7.23 -3.56 9.68
CA GLU A 126 7.86 -2.58 8.78
C GLU A 126 9.27 -2.99 8.34
N ARG A 127 10.04 -3.66 9.20
CA ARG A 127 11.37 -4.18 8.83
C ARG A 127 11.29 -5.33 7.86
N PHE A 128 10.35 -6.25 8.03
CA PHE A 128 10.13 -7.31 7.04
C PHE A 128 9.68 -6.73 5.69
N LEU A 129 8.84 -5.69 5.68
CA LEU A 129 8.52 -4.96 4.45
C LEU A 129 9.75 -4.28 3.83
N ALA A 130 10.62 -3.68 4.64
CA ALA A 130 11.87 -3.09 4.14
C ALA A 130 12.80 -4.16 3.55
N ILE A 131 12.96 -5.30 4.22
CA ILE A 131 13.72 -6.45 3.73
C ILE A 131 13.16 -6.95 2.40
N ALA A 132 11.82 -7.09 2.31
CA ALA A 132 11.12 -7.48 1.08
C ALA A 132 11.46 -6.53 -0.09
N ARG A 133 11.38 -5.21 0.14
CA ARG A 133 11.72 -4.20 -0.87
C ARG A 133 13.18 -4.23 -1.32
N CYS A 134 14.09 -4.59 -0.42
CA CYS A 134 15.53 -4.61 -0.70
C CYS A 134 15.98 -5.85 -1.50
N GLY A 135 15.18 -6.91 -1.59
CA GLY A 135 15.52 -8.11 -2.37
C GLY A 135 16.89 -8.72 -2.03
N HIS A 136 17.63 -9.22 -3.01
CA HIS A 136 18.95 -9.84 -2.84
C HIS A 136 20.08 -8.84 -2.54
N SER A 137 19.79 -7.57 -2.26
CA SER A 137 20.82 -6.55 -2.03
C SER A 137 21.62 -6.80 -0.74
N PRO A 138 22.86 -6.28 -0.65
CA PRO A 138 23.63 -6.27 0.59
C PRO A 138 22.89 -5.57 1.74
N ALA A 139 22.09 -4.55 1.43
CA ALA A 139 21.25 -3.83 2.40
C ALA A 139 20.16 -4.72 3.03
N ALA A 140 19.60 -5.67 2.26
CA ALA A 140 18.67 -6.65 2.81
C ALA A 140 19.38 -7.57 3.82
N GLN A 141 20.60 -8.01 3.52
CA GLN A 141 21.37 -8.85 4.44
C GLN A 141 21.71 -8.13 5.74
N GLU A 142 22.12 -6.86 5.67
CA GLU A 142 22.38 -6.03 6.85
C GLU A 142 21.11 -5.79 7.67
N SER A 143 19.98 -5.52 7.00
CA SER A 143 18.67 -5.34 7.65
C SER A 143 18.20 -6.63 8.35
N ILE A 144 18.41 -7.80 7.72
CA ILE A 144 18.12 -9.10 8.34
C ILE A 144 19.03 -9.32 9.55
N GLN A 145 20.34 -9.01 9.48
CA GLN A 145 21.25 -9.12 10.61
C GLN A 145 20.84 -8.22 11.78
N GLN A 146 20.47 -6.97 11.50
CA GLN A 146 20.05 -6.04 12.52
C GLN A 146 18.72 -6.48 13.16
N LEU A 147 17.74 -6.87 12.36
CA LEU A 147 16.46 -7.37 12.86
C LEU A 147 16.66 -8.64 13.70
N PHE A 148 17.53 -9.56 13.25
CA PHE A 148 17.88 -10.75 14.03
C PHE A 148 18.41 -10.39 15.42
N MET A 149 19.38 -9.46 15.51
CA MET A 149 19.95 -9.05 16.79
C MET A 149 18.89 -8.41 17.70
N GLU A 150 18.01 -7.57 17.16
CA GLU A 150 16.98 -6.91 17.96
C GLU A 150 15.91 -7.90 18.46
N LEU A 151 15.53 -8.88 17.64
CA LEU A 151 14.64 -9.95 18.08
C LEU A 151 15.29 -10.85 19.14
N GLU A 152 16.59 -11.12 19.02
CA GLU A 152 17.34 -11.95 19.97
C GLU A 152 17.52 -11.24 21.34
N THR A 153 17.75 -9.93 21.34
CA THR A 153 17.91 -9.14 22.58
C THR A 153 16.59 -8.69 23.19
N GLY A 154 15.49 -8.70 22.41
CA GLY A 154 14.19 -8.17 22.80
C GLY A 154 14.13 -6.64 22.83
N ASP A 155 15.18 -5.95 22.37
CA ASP A 155 15.33 -4.49 22.44
C ASP A 155 14.97 -3.87 21.08
N ILE A 156 13.67 -3.93 20.75
CA ILE A 156 13.15 -3.50 19.45
C ILE A 156 13.22 -1.98 19.32
N ASN A 157 13.98 -1.49 18.35
CA ASN A 157 14.06 -0.07 18.08
C ASN A 157 12.79 0.42 17.36
N THR A 158 11.87 1.00 18.14
CA THR A 158 10.61 1.62 17.72
C THR A 158 10.76 3.06 17.23
N SER A 159 11.94 3.65 17.40
CA SER A 159 12.28 5.02 16.95
C SER A 159 12.83 5.06 15.52
N HIS A 160 13.07 3.90 14.93
CA HIS A 160 13.47 3.79 13.54
C HIS A 160 12.21 3.75 12.66
N PRO A 161 11.84 4.83 11.95
CA PRO A 161 11.03 4.65 10.75
C PRO A 161 11.81 3.70 9.86
N ALA A 162 11.10 2.74 9.22
CA ALA A 162 11.65 1.75 8.30
C ALA A 162 13.03 2.15 7.76
N ILE A 163 14.07 1.39 8.11
CA ILE A 163 15.40 1.55 7.50
C ILE A 163 15.24 1.20 6.02
N CYS A 164 14.81 2.22 5.28
CA CYS A 164 14.70 2.31 3.84
C CYS A 164 14.56 3.79 3.43
N ALA A 165 14.96 4.73 4.31
CA ALA A 165 15.04 6.15 3.98
C ALA A 165 16.46 6.65 3.69
N THR A 166 17.51 5.83 3.81
CA THR A 166 18.89 6.34 3.64
C THR A 166 19.96 5.42 3.04
N LEU A 167 19.68 4.17 2.66
CA LEU A 167 20.65 3.33 1.95
C LEU A 167 19.94 2.41 0.95
N ALA A 168 19.19 2.99 0.02
CA ALA A 168 19.03 2.32 -1.28
C ALA A 168 20.41 2.40 -1.94
N ASP A 169 20.96 1.24 -2.29
CA ASP A 169 22.18 1.14 -3.08
C ASP A 169 22.00 2.00 -4.35
N ASP A 170 22.68 3.15 -4.38
CA ASP A 170 22.72 4.11 -5.49
C ASP A 170 23.43 3.55 -6.73
N SER A 171 23.51 2.21 -6.88
CA SER A 171 24.34 1.57 -7.89
C SER A 171 23.62 0.62 -8.88
N GLU A 172 22.36 0.21 -8.66
CA GLU A 172 21.64 -0.65 -9.64
C GLU A 172 20.18 -0.30 -9.95
N ALA A 173 19.51 0.56 -9.18
CA ALA A 173 18.19 1.06 -9.59
C ALA A 173 18.35 1.98 -10.80
N SER A 174 17.63 1.69 -11.88
CA SER A 174 17.58 2.61 -13.01
C SER A 174 17.15 4.00 -12.52
N LEU A 175 17.78 5.07 -13.04
CA LEU A 175 17.49 6.46 -12.65
C LEU A 175 15.98 6.77 -12.50
N PRO A 176 15.08 6.26 -13.38
CA PRO A 176 13.64 6.46 -13.20
C PRO A 176 13.07 5.86 -11.90
N GLN A 177 13.56 4.72 -11.45
CA GLN A 177 13.05 4.05 -10.27
C GLN A 177 13.48 4.75 -8.97
N GLN A 178 14.70 5.30 -8.94
CA GLN A 178 15.13 6.18 -7.85
C GLN A 178 14.29 7.45 -7.77
N GLN A 179 13.97 8.04 -8.94
CA GLN A 179 13.11 9.22 -9.01
C GLN A 179 11.68 8.93 -8.53
N LEU A 180 11.10 7.78 -8.87
CA LEU A 180 9.78 7.36 -8.38
C LEU A 180 9.74 7.22 -6.85
N LEU A 181 10.78 6.65 -6.24
CA LEU A 181 10.88 6.56 -4.78
C LEU A 181 10.93 7.95 -4.14
N PHE A 182 11.68 8.87 -4.73
CA PHE A 182 11.73 10.27 -4.28
C PHE A 182 10.36 10.97 -4.41
N PHE A 183 9.66 10.77 -5.52
CA PHE A 183 8.32 11.33 -5.74
C PHE A 183 7.33 10.80 -4.71
N ARG A 184 7.34 9.49 -4.45
CA ARG A 184 6.50 8.87 -3.42
C ARG A 184 6.74 9.49 -2.03
N ALA A 185 8.00 9.59 -1.61
CA ALA A 185 8.33 10.17 -0.31
C ALA A 185 7.85 11.62 -0.19
N SER A 186 7.93 12.39 -1.27
CA SER A 186 7.41 13.77 -1.33
C SER A 186 5.88 13.79 -1.21
N ALA A 187 5.19 12.88 -1.89
CA ALA A 187 3.74 12.76 -1.86
C ALA A 187 3.22 12.37 -0.47
N GLU A 188 3.88 11.43 0.22
CA GLU A 188 3.50 11.01 1.58
C GLU A 188 3.57 12.18 2.59
N GLN A 189 4.59 13.03 2.48
CA GLN A 189 4.70 14.25 3.30
C GLN A 189 3.57 15.24 3.02
N LEU A 190 3.19 15.39 1.76
CA LEU A 190 2.11 16.27 1.34
C LEU A 190 0.74 15.74 1.80
N ALA A 191 0.52 14.43 1.66
CA ALA A 191 -0.72 13.76 2.04
C ALA A 191 -1.05 13.96 3.53
N LEU A 192 -0.04 13.87 4.40
CA LEU A 192 -0.18 14.13 5.83
C LEU A 192 -0.71 15.55 6.11
N LYS A 193 -0.29 16.54 5.32
CA LYS A 193 -0.69 17.94 5.49
C LYS A 193 -2.09 18.23 4.92
N ILE A 194 -2.40 17.67 3.75
CA ILE A 194 -3.64 17.97 3.02
C ILE A 194 -4.82 17.15 3.55
N SER A 195 -4.64 15.85 3.73
CA SER A 195 -5.73 14.93 4.08
C SER A 195 -5.58 14.29 5.46
N GLY A 196 -4.38 14.33 6.05
CA GLY A 196 -4.07 13.58 7.27
C GLY A 196 -3.91 12.06 7.05
N ASN A 197 -4.06 11.58 5.82
CA ASN A 197 -3.88 10.18 5.45
C ASN A 197 -2.55 10.01 4.67
N PRO A 198 -1.47 9.53 5.30
CA PRO A 198 -0.18 9.36 4.60
C PRO A 198 -0.24 8.32 3.48
N ALA A 199 -1.22 7.42 3.47
CA ALA A 199 -1.38 6.38 2.47
C ALA A 199 -2.20 6.80 1.24
N LEU A 200 -2.72 8.04 1.19
CA LEU A 200 -3.66 8.50 0.14
C LEU A 200 -3.14 8.22 -1.29
N TYR A 201 -1.95 8.72 -1.63
CA TYR A 201 -1.43 8.55 -2.99
C TYR A 201 -1.07 7.09 -3.30
N GLN A 202 -0.70 6.29 -2.30
CA GLN A 202 -0.49 4.86 -2.50
C GLN A 202 -1.80 4.13 -2.82
N GLN A 203 -2.90 4.51 -2.16
CA GLN A 203 -4.24 3.99 -2.46
C GLN A 203 -4.72 4.43 -3.86
N MET A 204 -4.36 5.65 -4.28
CA MET A 204 -4.59 6.11 -5.66
C MET A 204 -3.83 5.28 -6.68
N VAL A 205 -2.56 4.96 -6.42
CA VAL A 205 -1.75 4.09 -7.29
C VAL A 205 -2.36 2.70 -7.39
N GLU A 206 -2.75 2.08 -6.26
CA GLU A 206 -3.39 0.76 -6.25
C GLU A 206 -4.67 0.72 -7.10
N LEU A 207 -5.53 1.73 -6.97
CA LEU A 207 -6.73 1.84 -7.81
C LEU A 207 -6.41 2.13 -9.28
N ALA A 208 -5.39 2.96 -9.56
CA ALA A 208 -4.97 3.26 -10.91
C ALA A 208 -4.47 2.01 -11.63
N GLU A 209 -3.61 1.22 -10.98
CA GLU A 209 -3.10 -0.05 -11.49
C GLU A 209 -4.21 -1.07 -11.73
N ALA A 210 -5.19 -1.16 -10.82
CA ALA A 210 -6.37 -1.99 -11.03
C ALA A 210 -7.28 -1.50 -12.18
N ALA A 211 -7.25 -0.20 -12.50
CA ALA A 211 -8.03 0.38 -13.60
C ALA A 211 -7.36 0.22 -14.97
N LEU A 212 -6.03 0.17 -15.03
CA LEU A 212 -5.25 0.13 -16.28
C LEU A 212 -5.67 -0.98 -17.27
N PRO A 213 -5.90 -2.25 -16.85
CA PRO A 213 -6.33 -3.33 -17.76
C PRO A 213 -7.68 -3.08 -18.44
N HIS A 214 -8.47 -2.12 -17.93
CA HIS A 214 -9.82 -1.81 -18.41
C HIS A 214 -9.87 -0.55 -19.28
N LEU A 215 -8.73 0.10 -19.50
CA LEU A 215 -8.62 1.27 -20.38
C LEU A 215 -8.05 0.86 -21.75
N PRO A 216 -8.55 1.43 -22.86
CA PRO A 216 -7.95 1.23 -24.18
C PRO A 216 -6.55 1.86 -24.18
N SER A 217 -5.50 1.04 -24.16
CA SER A 217 -4.18 1.43 -23.63
C SER A 217 -3.18 1.97 -24.65
N ASP A 218 -2.46 3.01 -24.21
CA ASP A 218 -1.02 3.32 -24.42
C ASP A 218 -0.51 4.11 -23.18
N ILE A 219 -1.05 3.85 -21.99
CA ILE A 219 -0.66 4.58 -20.77
C ILE A 219 0.57 3.91 -20.16
N ASP A 220 1.70 4.62 -20.17
CA ASP A 220 2.90 4.18 -19.47
C ASP A 220 2.64 4.19 -17.96
N SER A 221 2.73 3.01 -17.34
CA SER A 221 2.46 2.82 -15.91
C SER A 221 3.42 3.62 -15.03
N GLN A 222 4.71 3.71 -15.38
CA GLN A 222 5.68 4.46 -14.59
C GLN A 222 5.39 5.96 -14.64
N GLN A 223 5.04 6.49 -15.82
CA GLN A 223 4.65 7.90 -15.99
C GLN A 223 3.37 8.23 -15.21
N LEU A 224 2.39 7.32 -15.23
CA LEU A 224 1.15 7.48 -14.49
C LEU A 224 1.41 7.52 -12.98
N VAL A 225 2.21 6.59 -12.45
CA VAL A 225 2.56 6.54 -11.03
C VAL A 225 3.33 7.80 -10.61
N ALA A 226 4.31 8.25 -11.41
CA ALA A 226 5.00 9.52 -11.16
C ALA A 226 4.02 10.70 -11.12
N ALA A 227 3.08 10.75 -12.06
CA ALA A 227 2.08 11.81 -12.08
C ALA A 227 1.15 11.78 -10.87
N ILE A 228 0.71 10.60 -10.42
CA ILE A 228 -0.12 10.46 -9.21
C ILE A 228 0.62 11.01 -7.99
N TYR A 229 1.91 10.69 -7.82
CA TYR A 229 2.67 11.22 -6.68
C TYR A 229 2.92 12.74 -6.75
N MET A 230 2.94 13.31 -7.94
CA MET A 230 3.42 14.68 -8.15
C MET A 230 2.35 15.68 -8.58
N HIS A 231 1.13 15.25 -8.91
CA HIS A 231 0.11 16.15 -9.47
C HIS A 231 -0.23 17.31 -8.54
N ASP A 232 -0.31 17.06 -7.22
CA ASP A 232 -0.58 18.07 -6.19
C ASP A 232 0.67 18.88 -5.77
N LEU A 233 1.82 18.69 -6.42
CA LEU A 233 3.04 19.44 -6.07
C LEU A 233 2.79 20.95 -6.21
N GLY A 234 2.97 21.68 -5.10
CA GLY A 234 2.71 23.11 -5.01
C GLY A 234 1.47 23.47 -4.20
N MET A 235 0.72 22.48 -3.70
CA MET A 235 -0.45 22.70 -2.83
C MET A 235 -0.09 23.00 -1.36
N ASP A 236 1.17 22.83 -0.95
CA ASP A 236 1.68 23.14 0.40
C ASP A 236 1.86 24.66 0.59
N THR A 237 0.77 25.36 0.94
CA THR A 237 0.80 26.82 1.13
C THR A 237 0.18 27.26 2.47
N ALA A 238 0.64 28.42 2.97
CA ALA A 238 0.14 29.01 4.21
C ALA A 238 -1.31 29.51 4.06
N ALA A 239 -2.04 29.57 5.18
CA ALA A 239 -3.42 30.05 5.23
C ALA A 239 -3.52 31.48 4.66
N GLY A 240 -4.05 31.61 3.45
CA GLY A 240 -4.17 32.88 2.70
C GLY A 240 -3.77 32.77 1.21
N GLU A 241 -2.95 31.79 0.85
CA GLU A 241 -2.45 31.59 -0.53
C GLU A 241 -3.10 30.40 -1.25
N GLN A 242 -4.01 29.68 -0.59
CA GLN A 242 -4.65 28.45 -1.10
C GLN A 242 -5.31 28.60 -2.47
N ALA A 243 -5.99 29.72 -2.74
CA ALA A 243 -6.64 29.94 -4.03
C ALA A 243 -5.60 30.09 -5.17
N GLN A 244 -4.50 30.80 -4.89
CA GLN A 244 -3.41 30.97 -5.84
C GLN A 244 -2.63 29.66 -6.03
N ALA A 245 -2.45 28.87 -4.97
CA ALA A 245 -1.85 27.54 -5.04
C ALA A 245 -2.68 26.58 -5.90
N LEU A 246 -4.00 26.60 -5.75
CA LEU A 246 -4.92 25.77 -6.53
C LEU A 246 -4.80 26.07 -8.04
N ASP A 247 -4.70 27.34 -8.43
CA ASP A 247 -4.55 27.70 -9.84
C ASP A 247 -3.13 27.42 -10.40
N GLN A 248 -2.11 27.39 -9.54
CA GLN A 248 -0.69 27.33 -9.96
C GLN A 248 -0.06 25.93 -9.82
N HIS A 249 -0.60 25.04 -8.98
CA HIS A 249 0.01 23.73 -8.74
C HIS A 249 0.13 22.85 -10.01
N PRO A 250 -0.81 22.86 -10.99
CA PRO A 250 -0.64 22.02 -12.19
C PRO A 250 0.59 22.46 -13.00
N TYR A 251 0.85 23.78 -13.04
CA TYR A 251 2.05 24.34 -13.66
C TYR A 251 3.31 24.04 -12.84
N THR A 252 3.23 24.09 -11.51
CA THR A 252 4.35 23.78 -10.62
C THR A 252 4.80 22.33 -10.80
N ALA A 253 3.87 21.39 -10.74
CA ALA A 253 4.10 19.97 -11.00
C ALA A 253 4.66 19.74 -12.41
N TYR A 254 4.04 20.32 -13.44
CA TYR A 254 4.48 20.24 -14.83
C TYR A 254 5.93 20.72 -14.99
N HIS A 255 6.25 21.93 -14.50
CA HIS A 255 7.58 22.51 -14.65
C HIS A 255 8.65 21.79 -13.83
N TYR A 256 8.29 21.19 -12.70
CA TYR A 256 9.20 20.35 -11.92
C TYR A 256 9.57 19.09 -12.70
N LEU A 257 8.57 18.34 -13.17
CA LEU A 257 8.78 17.08 -13.89
C LEU A 257 9.45 17.29 -15.25
N LEU A 258 9.16 18.39 -15.97
CA LEU A 258 9.80 18.70 -17.25
C LEU A 258 11.32 18.95 -17.13
N LYS A 259 11.80 19.36 -15.95
CA LYS A 259 13.24 19.51 -15.67
C LYS A 259 13.93 18.17 -15.41
N GLN A 260 13.17 17.13 -15.07
CA GLN A 260 13.68 15.79 -14.87
C GLN A 260 13.72 15.05 -16.21
N GLN A 261 14.81 14.34 -16.49
CA GLN A 261 14.90 13.57 -17.74
C GLN A 261 13.95 12.38 -17.70
N GLY A 262 13.12 12.24 -18.75
CA GLY A 262 12.28 11.06 -18.94
C GLY A 262 10.90 11.10 -18.30
N TRP A 263 10.41 12.25 -17.81
CA TRP A 263 9.09 12.38 -17.18
C TRP A 263 8.12 13.31 -17.95
N GLN A 264 8.27 13.40 -19.26
CA GLN A 264 7.49 14.33 -20.09
C GLN A 264 6.00 14.01 -20.08
N LEU A 265 5.64 12.73 -20.15
CA LEU A 265 4.24 12.31 -20.10
C LEU A 265 3.67 12.60 -18.71
N ALA A 266 4.37 12.24 -17.63
CA ALA A 266 3.93 12.51 -16.27
C ALA A 266 3.70 14.02 -16.04
N ALA A 267 4.59 14.87 -16.55
CA ALA A 267 4.40 16.32 -16.52
C ALA A 267 3.10 16.72 -17.22
N GLU A 268 2.83 16.22 -18.43
CA GLU A 268 1.60 16.49 -19.16
C GLU A 268 0.35 16.00 -18.41
N LEU A 269 0.42 14.83 -17.77
CA LEU A 269 -0.68 14.33 -16.94
C LEU A 269 -0.98 15.27 -15.77
N CYS A 270 0.07 15.72 -15.05
CA CYS A 270 -0.08 16.70 -13.97
C CYS A 270 -0.62 18.04 -14.47
N LEU A 271 -0.28 18.47 -15.69
CA LEU A 271 -0.83 19.71 -16.23
C LEU A 271 -2.34 19.59 -16.52
N GLN A 272 -2.79 18.40 -16.95
CA GLN A 272 -4.15 18.17 -17.45
C GLN A 272 -5.11 17.59 -16.40
N HIS A 273 -4.68 17.24 -15.19
CA HIS A 273 -5.53 16.52 -14.23
C HIS A 273 -6.75 17.31 -13.72
N HIS A 274 -6.79 18.64 -13.89
CA HIS A 274 -7.99 19.46 -13.62
C HIS A 274 -8.84 19.74 -14.87
N GLU A 275 -8.47 19.18 -16.02
CA GLU A 275 -9.29 19.25 -17.23
C GLU A 275 -10.53 18.38 -17.08
N LYS A 276 -11.66 18.88 -17.57
CA LYS A 276 -12.95 18.18 -17.50
C LYS A 276 -13.38 17.73 -18.88
N TRP A 277 -14.02 16.58 -18.95
CA TRP A 277 -14.46 15.98 -20.22
C TRP A 277 -15.27 16.94 -21.12
N ASP A 278 -16.08 17.81 -20.52
CA ASP A 278 -16.90 18.82 -21.20
C ASP A 278 -16.17 20.12 -21.59
N GLY A 279 -14.94 20.33 -21.10
CA GLY A 279 -14.11 21.52 -21.37
C GLY A 279 -14.23 22.64 -20.35
N SER A 280 -14.97 22.45 -19.27
CA SER A 280 -15.09 23.43 -18.19
C SER A 280 -13.92 23.41 -17.20
N GLY A 281 -12.93 22.52 -17.42
CA GLY A 281 -11.73 22.39 -16.61
C GLY A 281 -10.65 23.42 -16.92
N TYR A 282 -9.49 23.24 -16.31
CA TYR A 282 -8.34 24.15 -16.41
C TYR A 282 -7.04 23.34 -16.36
N PRO A 283 -5.89 23.90 -16.77
CA PRO A 283 -5.67 25.27 -17.22
C PRO A 283 -5.79 25.52 -18.73
N GLN A 284 -5.78 24.47 -19.55
CA GLN A 284 -5.77 24.52 -21.01
C GLN A 284 -7.17 24.44 -21.63
N GLN A 285 -8.20 24.11 -20.85
CA GLN A 285 -9.60 23.95 -21.29
C GLN A 285 -9.76 22.89 -22.39
N LEU A 286 -9.03 21.80 -22.23
CA LEU A 286 -9.06 20.65 -23.13
C LEU A 286 -10.40 19.92 -23.01
N GLN A 287 -10.76 19.19 -24.06
CA GLN A 287 -12.06 18.53 -24.17
C GLN A 287 -11.93 17.12 -24.69
N LYS A 288 -12.71 16.22 -24.10
CA LYS A 288 -12.89 14.84 -24.59
C LYS A 288 -11.54 14.14 -24.83
N LYS A 289 -11.33 13.67 -26.07
CA LYS A 289 -10.13 12.97 -26.52
C LYS A 289 -8.85 13.82 -26.54
N ASN A 290 -8.95 15.13 -26.31
CA ASN A 290 -7.78 16.00 -26.23
C ASN A 290 -7.16 15.98 -24.82
N ILE A 291 -7.87 15.45 -23.82
CA ILE A 291 -7.35 15.23 -22.48
C ILE A 291 -6.72 13.84 -22.45
N HIS A 292 -5.47 13.74 -22.02
CA HIS A 292 -4.79 12.47 -21.91
C HIS A 292 -5.55 11.51 -20.98
N MET A 293 -5.67 10.24 -21.36
CA MET A 293 -6.46 9.26 -20.60
C MET A 293 -5.95 9.09 -19.16
N GLY A 294 -4.62 9.11 -18.97
CA GLY A 294 -3.99 9.10 -17.64
C GLY A 294 -4.40 10.31 -16.78
N ALA A 295 -4.51 11.50 -17.35
CA ALA A 295 -4.94 12.69 -16.61
C ALA A 295 -6.41 12.60 -16.19
N GLN A 296 -7.27 12.09 -17.09
CA GLN A 296 -8.67 11.83 -16.75
C GLN A 296 -8.82 10.79 -15.64
N LEU A 297 -7.95 9.78 -15.59
CA LEU A 297 -7.92 8.79 -14.51
C LEU A 297 -7.49 9.43 -13.19
N ILE A 298 -6.44 10.24 -13.17
CA ILE A 298 -6.00 10.98 -11.96
C ILE A 298 -7.14 11.85 -11.43
N ALA A 299 -7.79 12.63 -12.29
CA ALA A 299 -8.93 13.48 -11.93
C ALA A 299 -10.09 12.68 -11.28
N ALA A 300 -10.36 11.48 -11.81
CA ALA A 300 -11.40 10.60 -11.28
C ALA A 300 -11.02 10.00 -9.93
N LEU A 301 -9.73 9.69 -9.71
CA LEU A 301 -9.21 9.21 -8.43
C LEU A 301 -9.27 10.31 -7.36
N ASP A 302 -8.85 11.53 -7.67
CA ASP A 302 -8.95 12.67 -6.74
C ASP A 302 -10.38 12.90 -6.29
N TYR A 303 -11.30 12.94 -7.26
CA TYR A 303 -12.71 13.09 -6.95
C TYR A 303 -13.24 11.91 -6.13
N PHE A 304 -12.87 10.68 -6.46
CA PHE A 304 -13.28 9.50 -5.71
C PHE A 304 -12.84 9.58 -4.23
N PHE A 305 -11.57 9.84 -3.96
CA PHE A 305 -11.08 9.91 -2.58
C PHE A 305 -11.64 11.11 -1.81
N ALA A 306 -11.82 12.26 -2.48
CA ALA A 306 -12.50 13.40 -1.89
C ALA A 306 -13.95 13.06 -1.49
N GLN A 307 -14.69 12.34 -2.33
CA GLN A 307 -16.05 11.92 -2.01
C GLN A 307 -16.09 10.83 -0.93
N GLN A 308 -15.10 9.92 -0.92
CA GLN A 308 -14.99 8.89 0.11
C GLN A 308 -14.74 9.52 1.49
N ALA A 309 -13.90 10.55 1.56
CA ALA A 309 -13.58 11.29 2.78
C ALA A 309 -14.78 12.04 3.40
N LEU A 310 -15.87 12.24 2.65
CA LEU A 310 -17.12 12.82 3.19
C LEU A 310 -17.89 11.84 4.10
N TYR A 311 -17.52 10.56 4.11
CA TYR A 311 -18.20 9.51 4.87
C TYR A 311 -17.28 8.79 5.88
N PRO A 312 -16.59 9.51 6.78
CA PRO A 312 -15.58 8.92 7.66
C PRO A 312 -16.16 7.94 8.71
N HIS A 313 -17.47 8.01 8.96
CA HIS A 313 -18.18 7.17 9.91
C HIS A 313 -18.71 5.86 9.30
N LEU A 314 -18.63 5.69 7.97
CA LEU A 314 -19.10 4.49 7.30
C LEU A 314 -17.96 3.49 7.13
N ALA A 315 -18.30 2.21 7.08
CA ALA A 315 -17.37 1.18 6.65
C ALA A 315 -16.81 1.50 5.26
N CYS A 316 -15.51 1.24 5.04
CA CYS A 316 -14.79 1.58 3.81
C CYS A 316 -15.55 1.17 2.54
N ALA A 317 -16.05 -0.07 2.46
CA ALA A 317 -16.83 -0.55 1.32
C ALA A 317 -18.07 0.32 1.04
N GLN A 318 -18.79 0.78 2.07
CA GLN A 318 -19.98 1.62 1.91
C GLN A 318 -19.61 3.05 1.50
N ALA A 319 -18.55 3.62 2.08
CA ALA A 319 -18.01 4.92 1.67
C ALA A 319 -17.56 4.89 0.20
N SER A 320 -16.86 3.84 -0.22
CA SER A 320 -16.44 3.61 -1.62
C SER A 320 -17.63 3.51 -2.58
N ILE A 321 -18.71 2.82 -2.19
CA ILE A 321 -19.94 2.77 -3.01
C ILE A 321 -20.53 4.17 -3.17
N ASN A 322 -20.63 4.96 -2.09
CA ASN A 322 -21.16 6.32 -2.17
C ASN A 322 -20.28 7.23 -3.05
N ALA A 323 -18.96 7.14 -2.90
CA ALA A 323 -18.00 7.85 -3.74
C ALA A 323 -18.14 7.47 -5.22
N LEU A 324 -18.31 6.17 -5.51
CA LEU A 324 -18.50 5.66 -6.86
C LEU A 324 -19.83 6.13 -7.47
N ILE A 325 -20.91 6.23 -6.68
CA ILE A 325 -22.18 6.83 -7.13
C ILE A 325 -21.96 8.31 -7.51
N ALA A 326 -21.21 9.06 -6.72
CA ALA A 326 -20.87 10.45 -7.04
C ALA A 326 -20.06 10.54 -8.33
N CYS A 327 -19.04 9.71 -8.51
CA CYS A 327 -18.24 9.65 -9.75
C CYS A 327 -19.12 9.36 -10.97
N ASN A 328 -20.04 8.39 -10.88
CA ASN A 328 -20.93 8.02 -11.99
C ASN A 328 -21.88 9.16 -12.39
N ARG A 329 -22.24 10.08 -11.49
CA ARG A 329 -23.07 11.25 -11.82
C ARG A 329 -22.33 12.29 -12.66
N GLU A 330 -21.01 12.28 -12.62
CA GLU A 330 -20.13 13.17 -13.40
C GLU A 330 -19.82 12.63 -14.80
N LEU A 331 -20.41 11.49 -15.19
CA LEU A 331 -20.25 10.89 -16.51
C LEU A 331 -20.71 11.84 -17.61
N GLY A 332 -19.80 12.16 -18.54
CA GLY A 332 -20.05 13.07 -19.66
C GLY A 332 -19.89 14.55 -19.30
N LEU A 333 -19.69 14.89 -18.01
CA LEU A 333 -19.36 16.23 -17.53
C LEU A 333 -17.86 16.31 -17.21
N SER A 334 -17.45 15.74 -16.08
CA SER A 334 -16.05 15.70 -15.67
C SER A 334 -15.32 14.50 -16.26
N PHE A 335 -15.99 13.35 -16.43
CA PHE A 335 -15.32 12.09 -16.77
C PHE A 335 -15.86 11.42 -18.03
N SER A 336 -14.99 10.69 -18.74
CA SER A 336 -15.37 9.86 -19.87
C SER A 336 -15.99 8.53 -19.44
N LEU A 337 -16.73 7.89 -20.35
CA LEU A 337 -17.28 6.55 -20.12
C LEU A 337 -16.19 5.51 -19.84
N ALA A 338 -15.06 5.60 -20.55
CA ALA A 338 -13.95 4.66 -20.39
C ALA A 338 -13.36 4.73 -18.98
N VAL A 339 -13.11 5.94 -18.47
CA VAL A 339 -12.55 6.16 -17.13
C VAL A 339 -13.51 5.74 -16.04
N ILE A 340 -14.78 6.12 -16.14
CA ILE A 340 -15.80 5.71 -15.16
C ILE A 340 -15.96 4.19 -15.13
N HIS A 341 -16.00 3.54 -16.29
CA HIS A 341 -16.10 2.09 -16.36
C HIS A 341 -14.88 1.40 -15.73
N ALA A 342 -13.67 1.88 -16.04
CA ALA A 342 -12.43 1.34 -15.46
C ALA A 342 -12.37 1.55 -13.94
N LEU A 343 -12.71 2.74 -13.45
CA LEU A 343 -12.77 3.03 -12.01
C LEU A 343 -13.78 2.14 -11.29
N ASN A 344 -14.95 1.90 -11.89
CA ASN A 344 -15.97 1.03 -11.30
C ASN A 344 -15.47 -0.40 -11.12
N LEU A 345 -14.73 -0.94 -12.10
CA LEU A 345 -14.15 -2.27 -12.03
C LEU A 345 -13.00 -2.33 -11.00
N ALA A 346 -12.13 -1.32 -10.99
CA ALA A 346 -11.03 -1.21 -10.04
C ALA A 346 -11.53 -1.17 -8.58
N VAL A 347 -12.50 -0.30 -8.28
CA VAL A 347 -13.10 -0.21 -6.94
C VAL A 347 -13.77 -1.52 -6.54
N LYS A 348 -14.44 -2.19 -7.48
CA LYS A 348 -15.03 -3.51 -7.22
C LYS A 348 -13.98 -4.55 -6.84
N GLN A 349 -12.85 -4.58 -7.55
CA GLN A 349 -11.74 -5.49 -7.29
C GLN A 349 -11.08 -5.21 -5.92
N VAL A 350 -10.72 -3.95 -5.67
CA VAL A 350 -9.95 -3.54 -4.49
C VAL A 350 -10.80 -3.52 -3.21
N TYR A 351 -12.04 -3.03 -3.28
CA TYR A 351 -12.85 -2.80 -2.07
C TYR A 351 -14.05 -3.74 -1.89
N LEU A 352 -14.54 -4.40 -2.95
CA LEU A 352 -15.85 -5.11 -2.91
C LEU A 352 -15.76 -6.62 -3.20
N SER A 353 -14.59 -7.14 -3.52
CA SER A 353 -14.35 -8.53 -3.97
C SER A 353 -14.73 -9.61 -2.94
N HIS A 354 -14.93 -9.25 -1.67
CA HIS A 354 -15.30 -10.18 -0.59
C HIS A 354 -16.81 -10.17 -0.24
N LYS A 355 -17.64 -9.38 -0.95
CA LYS A 355 -19.10 -9.27 -0.67
C LYS A 355 -20.02 -9.74 -1.81
N ILE A 356 -19.47 -10.15 -2.95
CA ILE A 356 -20.25 -10.66 -4.07
C ILE A 356 -19.89 -12.14 -4.22
N PRO A 357 -20.72 -13.09 -3.74
CA PRO A 357 -20.50 -14.49 -4.06
C PRO A 357 -20.43 -14.65 -5.59
N PRO A 358 -19.59 -15.55 -6.11
CA PRO A 358 -19.54 -15.81 -7.54
C PRO A 358 -20.96 -16.14 -7.99
N LEU A 359 -21.42 -15.44 -9.04
CA LEU A 359 -22.65 -15.82 -9.73
C LEU A 359 -22.44 -17.25 -10.22
N SER A 360 -22.98 -18.21 -9.46
CA SER A 360 -23.13 -19.58 -9.91
C SER A 360 -23.86 -19.52 -11.24
N ALA A 361 -23.20 -19.98 -12.30
CA ALA A 361 -23.82 -20.16 -13.60
C ALA A 361 -25.10 -20.99 -13.42
N ALA A 362 -26.24 -20.36 -13.69
CA ALA A 362 -27.55 -20.99 -13.79
C ALA A 362 -27.90 -21.22 -15.27
#